data_AF-A0A960VC73-F1
#
_entry.id   AF-A0A960VC73-F1
#
_cell.length_a   1.000
_cell.length_b   1.000
_cell.length_c   1.000
_cell.angle_alpha   90.00
_cell.angle_beta   90.00
_cell.angle_gamma   90.00
#
_symmetry.space_group_name_H-M   'P 1'
#
loop_
_entity.id
_entity.type
_entity.pdbx_description
1 polymer ?
#
loop_
_entity_poly.entity_id
_entity_poly.type
_entity_poly.pdbx_seq_one_letter_code
_entity_poly.pdbx_strand_id
1 'polypeptide(L)' 'IDLDKGMSVTNNINEILEEIENEIGKLPELAIYRDSMKVFDGIEHRNGKFKRFYPIQETDLEIALKKVKEIIL' A
#
# COMPACT_ATOMS: atom_id res chain seq x y z
N ILE A 1 11.98 4.64 -21.75
CA ILE A 1 12.89 4.75 -20.59
C ILE A 1 12.22 3.92 -19.52
N ASP A 2 12.69 2.68 -19.37
CA ASP A 2 12.17 1.74 -18.38
C ASP A 2 12.75 2.19 -17.03
N LEU A 3 11.88 2.78 -16.20
CA LEU A 3 12.25 3.39 -14.91
C LEU A 3 12.13 2.39 -13.75
N ASP A 4 11.99 1.10 -14.05
CA ASP A 4 12.04 0.03 -13.05
C ASP A 4 13.50 -0.29 -12.69
N LYS A 5 14.11 0.60 -11.90
CA LYS A 5 15.37 0.33 -11.17
C LYS A 5 15.19 -0.69 -10.02
N GLY A 6 14.33 -1.70 -10.16
CA GLY A 6 14.16 -2.76 -9.18
C GLY A 6 13.84 -2.30 -7.75
N MET A 7 13.39 -1.05 -7.57
CA MET A 7 12.92 -0.55 -6.28
C MET A 7 11.49 -1.03 -6.10
N SER A 8 11.33 -2.21 -5.50
CA SER A 8 10.02 -2.58 -4.97
C SER A 8 9.63 -1.57 -3.90
N VAL A 9 8.36 -1.17 -3.88
CA VAL A 9 7.74 -0.39 -2.79
C VAL A 9 8.12 -0.96 -1.42
N THR A 10 8.32 -2.29 -1.35
CA THR A 10 8.80 -3.03 -0.18
C THR A 10 10.10 -2.49 0.43
N ASN A 11 11.03 -2.00 -0.39
CA ASN A 11 12.37 -1.61 0.08
C ASN A 11 12.39 -0.24 0.78
N ASN A 12 11.49 0.68 0.40
CA ASN A 12 11.46 2.08 0.91
C ASN A 12 10.07 2.50 1.42
N ILE A 13 9.25 1.56 1.90
CA ILE A 13 7.85 1.83 2.23
C ILE A 13 7.65 2.96 3.25
N ASN A 14 8.57 3.14 4.20
CA ASN A 14 8.48 4.24 5.16
C ASN A 14 8.66 5.62 4.50
N GLU A 15 9.62 5.76 3.59
CA GLU A 15 9.84 7.01 2.85
C GLU A 15 8.64 7.34 1.97
N ILE A 16 8.07 6.33 1.32
CA ILE A 16 6.87 6.48 0.48
C ILE A 16 5.66 6.93 1.31
N LEU A 17 5.42 6.30 2.47
CA LEU A 17 4.32 6.69 3.35
C LEU A 17 4.49 8.12 3.88
N GLU A 18 5.71 8.51 4.22
CA GLU A 18 6.05 9.87 4.65
C GLU A 18 5.85 10.89 3.52
N GLU A 19 6.31 10.59 2.30
CA GLU A 19 6.14 11.46 1.13
C GLU A 19 4.66 11.67 0.80
N ILE A 20 3.87 10.59 0.78
CA ILE A 20 2.43 10.67 0.52
C ILE A 20 1.72 11.44 1.64
N GLU A 21 2.03 11.18 2.92
CA GLU A 21 1.42 11.91 4.04
C GLU A 21 1.77 13.41 4.00
N ASN A 22 2.96 13.77 3.54
CA ASN A 22 3.34 15.16 3.31
C ASN A 22 2.59 15.81 2.13
N GLU A 23 2.26 15.05 1.09
CA GLU A 23 1.56 15.56 -0.10
C GLU A 23 0.05 15.72 0.12
N ILE A 24 -0.61 14.71 0.70
CA ILE A 24 -2.08 14.67 0.81
C ILE A 24 -2.60 14.84 2.25
N GLY A 25 -1.69 14.94 3.22
CA GLY A 25 -2.04 14.99 4.64
C GLY A 25 -2.26 13.60 5.24
N LYS A 26 -2.91 13.57 6.40
CA LYS A 26 -3.02 12.37 7.24
C LYS A 26 -3.56 11.15 6.48
N LEU A 27 -2.77 10.09 6.45
CA LEU A 27 -3.15 8.83 5.83
C LEU A 27 -4.06 7.97 6.72
N PRO A 28 -5.04 7.23 6.16
CA PRO A 28 -5.75 6.17 6.87
C PRO A 28 -4.78 5.08 7.31
N GLU A 29 -4.99 4.39 8.44
CA GLU A 29 -4.05 3.35 8.95
C GLU A 29 -3.88 2.14 8.01
N LEU A 30 -4.76 2.00 7.02
CA LEU A 30 -4.74 0.92 6.05
C LEU A 30 -4.73 1.49 4.64
N ALA A 31 -3.79 1.00 3.84
CA ALA A 31 -3.65 1.31 2.43
C ALA A 31 -3.56 0.02 1.62
N ILE A 32 -3.85 0.10 0.32
CA ILE A 32 -3.53 -0.96 -0.63
C ILE A 32 -2.45 -0.44 -1.57
N TYR A 33 -1.53 -1.31 -1.95
CA TYR A 33 -0.58 -1.04 -3.02
C TYR A 33 -0.74 -2.10 -4.11
N ARG A 34 -0.42 -1.71 -5.34
CA ARG A 34 -0.42 -2.61 -6.49
C ARG A 34 1.02 -2.90 -6.89
N ASP A 35 1.38 -4.17 -6.97
CA ASP A 35 2.71 -4.58 -7.39
C ASP A 35 2.88 -4.58 -8.93
N SER A 36 4.09 -4.87 -9.40
CA SER A 36 4.40 -4.98 -10.83
C SER A 36 3.69 -6.16 -11.52
N MET A 37 3.20 -7.13 -10.76
CA MET A 37 2.36 -8.24 -11.25
C MET A 37 0.87 -7.86 -11.32
N LYS A 38 0.53 -6.59 -11.06
CA LYS A 38 -0.84 -6.05 -11.05
C LYS A 38 -1.71 -6.61 -9.92
N VAL A 39 -1.12 -7.17 -8.89
CA VAL A 39 -1.78 -7.69 -7.70
C VAL A 39 -1.79 -6.62 -6.62
N PHE A 40 -2.95 -6.44 -6.01
CA PHE A 40 -3.18 -5.61 -4.84
C PHE A 40 -2.92 -6.43 -3.58
N ASP A 41 -2.12 -5.84 -2.70
CA ASP A 41 -1.90 -6.28 -1.33
C ASP A 41 -2.06 -5.11 -0.36
N GLY A 42 -2.19 -5.46 0.92
CA GLY A 42 -2.45 -4.50 1.98
C GLY A 42 -1.18 -4.01 2.66
N ILE A 43 -1.21 -2.75 3.09
CA ILE A 43 -0.23 -2.12 3.96
C ILE A 43 -0.95 -1.68 5.22
N GLU A 44 -0.45 -2.12 6.36
CA GLU A 44 -0.82 -1.56 7.66
C GLU A 44 0.28 -0.61 8.12
N HIS A 45 -0.10 0.61 8.50
CA HIS A 45 0.80 1.61 9.06
C HIS A 45 0.11 2.40 10.17
N ARG A 46 0.90 3.08 11.01
CA ARG A 46 0.38 3.92 12.09
C ARG A 46 1.14 5.24 12.10
N ASN A 47 0.43 6.35 11.87
CA ASN A 47 1.01 7.70 11.77
C ASN A 47 2.24 7.72 10.83
N GLY A 48 2.02 7.36 9.55
CA GLY A 48 3.09 7.26 8.54
C GLY A 48 4.09 6.12 8.70
N LYS A 49 4.12 5.42 9.85
CA LYS A 49 5.11 4.35 10.10
C LYS A 49 4.59 2.99 9.66
N PHE A 50 5.30 2.36 8.75
CA PHE A 50 5.01 1.01 8.27
C PHE A 50 4.98 0.01 9.44
N LYS A 51 3.97 -0.87 9.44
CA LYS A 51 3.88 -1.99 10.39
C LYS A 51 4.08 -3.32 9.71
N ARG A 52 3.30 -3.62 8.66
CA ARG A 52 3.39 -4.88 7.91
C ARG A 52 2.70 -4.80 6.55
N PHE A 53 3.10 -5.70 5.67
CA PHE A 53 2.30 -6.11 4.52
C PHE A 53 1.34 -7.23 4.94
N TYR A 54 0.17 -7.32 4.31
CA TYR A 54 -0.71 -8.47 4.44
C TYR A 54 -1.32 -8.84 3.08
N PRO A 55 -1.50 -10.15 2.82
CA PRO A 55 -1.97 -10.60 1.52
C PRO A 55 -3.45 -10.26 1.34
N ILE A 56 -3.76 -9.57 0.26
CA ILE A 56 -5.12 -9.47 -0.29
C ILE A 56 -5.22 -10.37 -1.52
N GLN A 57 -4.12 -10.43 -2.31
CA GLN A 57 -3.96 -11.24 -3.52
C GLN A 57 -5.10 -11.02 -4.52
N GLU A 58 -5.45 -9.77 -4.77
CA GLU A 58 -6.53 -9.42 -5.70
C GLU A 58 -6.03 -8.63 -6.89
N THR A 59 -6.60 -8.84 -8.08
CA THR A 59 -6.23 -8.08 -9.28
C THR A 59 -7.23 -6.96 -9.60
N ASP A 60 -8.43 -7.05 -9.02
CA ASP A 60 -9.51 -6.09 -9.16
C ASP A 60 -9.52 -5.11 -7.99
N LEU A 61 -9.57 -3.81 -8.30
CA LEU A 61 -9.51 -2.74 -7.30
C LEU A 61 -10.76 -2.72 -6.40
N GLU A 62 -11.95 -2.93 -6.96
CA GLU A 62 -13.19 -2.88 -6.18
C GLU A 62 -13.26 -4.06 -5.20
N ILE A 63 -12.84 -5.24 -5.64
CA ILE A 63 -12.74 -6.43 -4.79
C ILE A 63 -11.68 -6.22 -3.70
N ALA A 64 -10.50 -5.69 -4.05
CA ALA A 64 -9.44 -5.40 -3.08
C ALA A 64 -9.92 -4.41 -2.00
N LEU A 65 -10.57 -3.32 -2.39
CA LEU A 65 -11.12 -2.33 -1.46
C LEU A 65 -12.21 -2.91 -0.55
N LYS A 66 -13.06 -3.80 -1.08
CA LYS A 66 -14.07 -4.49 -0.27
C LYS A 66 -13.42 -5.37 0.80
N LYS A 67 -12.40 -6.15 0.43
CA LYS A 67 -11.67 -7.01 1.38
C LYS A 67 -10.99 -6.19 2.49
N VAL A 68 -10.41 -5.03 2.18
CA VAL A 68 -9.82 -4.17 3.22
C VAL A 68 -10.88 -3.65 4.19
N LYS A 69 -12.06 -3.26 3.71
CA LYS A 69 -13.14 -2.81 4.59
C LYS A 69 -13.63 -3.90 5.53
N GLU A 70 -13.68 -5.15 5.07
CA GLU A 70 -14.07 -6.31 5.89
C GLU A 70 -13.03 -6.66 6.99
N ILE A 71 -11.77 -6.19 6.88
CA ILE A 71 -10.76 -6.36 7.94
C ILE A 71 -10.96 -5.36 9.08
N ILE A 72 -11.60 -4.22 8.81
CA ILE A 72 -11.77 -3.09 9.74
C ILE A 72 -13.06 -3.21 10.57
N LEU A 73 -14.06 -3.94 10.04
CA LEU A 73 -15.39 -4.11 10.63
C LEU A 73 -15.52 -5.43 11.39
#